data_AF-A0A9D0M5W3-F1
#
_entry.id   AF-A0A9D0M5W3-F1
#
_cell.length_a   1.000
_cell.length_b   1.000
_cell.length_c   1.000
_cell.angle_alpha   90.00
_cell.angle_beta   90.00
_cell.angle_gamma   90.00
#
_symmetry.space_group_name_H-M   'P 1'
#
loop_
_entity.id
_entity.type
_entity.pdbx_description
1 polymer ?
#
loop_
_entity_poly.entity_id
_entity_poly.type
_entity_poly.pdbx_seq_one_letter_code
_entity_poly.pdbx_strand_id
1 'polypeptide(L)'
;MFFRRGRGEEGQEQLPPARDPQQKKTLPADEYLFKNVSDKYKEITGIKSAHSEKPAGSMLEWAYFQFGVPSFSANLWSLREEERGPGAKRPGALSSPSQAQTQEAAASDRRAMFMQMMGGARGSAPGAAGRSADTDTYKKWLDWIDKNNNGKGFVEWAPFEHEQLGEVEIGGFEPYFRVNPPAEKIPELIKSHSDFALYLASQFAHIVMEKPRIKKLSSGLFELKVTLHNKGKFPYVTAMGQRTRSINSILVEITLEEDKNMSLFGGSRRVDTTNIEPGGEKEITWLILSPSGKKADIRLWARNGGGETKESVVLR
;
A
#
# COMPACT_ATOMS: atom_id res chain seq x y z
N MET A 1 64.89 15.46 11.69
CA MET A 1 64.57 14.54 10.57
C MET A 1 63.59 13.50 11.09
N PHE A 2 62.32 13.59 10.70
CA PHE A 2 61.31 12.59 11.02
C PHE A 2 60.62 12.17 9.72
N PHE A 3 60.72 10.89 9.38
CA PHE A 3 60.27 10.31 8.13
C PHE A 3 58.75 10.06 8.14
N ARG A 4 58.07 10.50 7.07
CA ARG A 4 56.67 10.20 6.79
C ARG A 4 56.59 8.78 6.20
N ARG A 5 56.16 7.80 7.00
CA ARG A 5 55.87 6.44 6.52
C ARG A 5 54.66 6.52 5.59
N GLY A 6 54.86 6.22 4.31
CA GLY A 6 53.78 6.10 3.34
C GLY A 6 52.77 5.07 3.81
N ARG A 7 51.56 5.54 4.15
CA ARG A 7 50.40 4.67 4.31
C ARG A 7 50.06 4.23 2.89
N GLY A 8 50.40 2.99 2.54
CA GLY A 8 49.97 2.39 1.29
C GLY A 8 48.46 2.54 1.19
N GLU A 9 48.01 3.17 0.11
CA GLU A 9 46.63 3.10 -0.34
C GLU A 9 46.39 1.67 -0.81
N GLU A 10 46.14 0.77 0.12
CA GLU A 10 45.30 -0.38 -0.19
C GLU A 10 43.93 0.22 -0.46
N GLY A 11 43.61 0.38 -1.75
CA GLY A 11 42.28 0.70 -2.20
C GLY A 11 41.33 -0.32 -1.62
N GLN A 12 40.67 0.02 -0.52
CA GLN A 12 39.43 -0.64 -0.13
C GLN A 12 38.47 -0.39 -1.28
N GLU A 13 38.40 -1.37 -2.19
CA GLU A 13 37.37 -1.46 -3.19
C GLU A 13 36.05 -1.36 -2.40
N GLN A 14 35.43 -0.18 -2.43
CA GLN A 14 34.14 0.02 -1.79
C GLN A 14 33.20 -0.94 -2.48
N LEU A 15 32.93 -2.07 -1.81
CA LEU A 15 31.92 -3.00 -2.26
C LEU A 15 30.66 -2.17 -2.55
N PRO A 16 30.05 -2.34 -3.74
CA PRO A 16 28.83 -1.61 -4.03
C PRO A 16 27.87 -1.85 -2.87
N PRO A 17 27.17 -0.80 -2.39
CA PRO A 17 26.28 -0.93 -1.24
C PRO A 17 25.37 -2.12 -1.50
N ALA A 18 25.27 -3.02 -0.52
CA ALA A 18 24.47 -4.22 -0.62
C ALA A 18 23.11 -3.84 -1.23
N ARG A 19 22.84 -4.36 -2.43
CA ARG A 19 21.59 -4.07 -3.11
C ARG A 19 20.52 -4.69 -2.25
N ASP A 20 19.70 -3.84 -1.64
CA ASP A 20 18.52 -4.29 -0.91
C ASP A 20 17.73 -5.22 -1.84
N PRO A 21 17.62 -6.53 -1.51
CA PRO A 21 16.90 -7.47 -2.34
C PRO A 21 15.39 -7.18 -2.33
N GLN A 22 14.93 -6.32 -1.42
CA GLN A 22 13.53 -5.96 -1.30
C GLN A 22 13.07 -5.14 -2.50
N GLN A 23 11.95 -5.57 -3.09
CA GLN A 23 11.29 -4.81 -4.14
C GLN A 23 10.76 -3.51 -3.56
N LYS A 24 11.08 -2.40 -4.24
CA LYS A 24 10.66 -1.05 -3.83
C LYS A 24 9.37 -0.59 -4.52
N LYS A 25 8.82 -1.41 -5.41
CA LYS A 25 7.63 -1.09 -6.20
C LYS A 25 6.61 -2.21 -6.06
N THR A 26 5.34 -1.81 -5.99
CA THR A 26 4.19 -2.72 -6.09
C THR A 26 4.32 -3.59 -7.34
N LEU A 27 3.88 -4.84 -7.27
CA LEU A 27 3.89 -5.70 -8.44
C LEU A 27 2.88 -5.16 -9.47
N PRO A 28 3.21 -5.18 -10.78
CA PRO A 28 2.30 -4.71 -11.83
C PRO A 28 0.91 -5.36 -11.78
N ALA A 29 0.84 -6.64 -11.41
CA ALA A 29 -0.42 -7.37 -11.28
C ALA A 29 -1.31 -6.86 -10.14
N ASP A 30 -0.76 -6.20 -9.12
CA ASP A 30 -1.52 -5.65 -7.98
C ASP A 30 -1.76 -4.14 -8.10
N GLU A 31 -1.14 -3.44 -9.06
CA GLU A 31 -1.23 -1.98 -9.18
C GLU A 31 -2.68 -1.49 -9.32
N TYR A 32 -3.54 -2.27 -9.99
CA TYR A 32 -4.95 -1.93 -10.17
C TYR A 32 -5.70 -1.86 -8.83
N LEU A 33 -5.34 -2.69 -7.85
CA LEU A 33 -5.96 -2.68 -6.51
C LEU A 33 -5.71 -1.33 -5.85
N PHE A 34 -4.45 -0.89 -5.87
CA PHE A 34 -4.06 0.38 -5.25
C PHE A 34 -4.62 1.57 -5.99
N LYS A 35 -4.65 1.53 -7.32
CA LYS A 35 -5.22 2.58 -8.15
C LYS A 35 -6.72 2.74 -7.89
N ASN A 36 -7.48 1.65 -7.96
CA ASN A 36 -8.93 1.69 -7.78
C ASN A 36 -9.33 2.19 -6.38
N VAL A 37 -8.60 1.76 -5.33
CA VAL A 37 -8.83 2.25 -3.97
C VAL A 37 -8.44 3.72 -3.82
N SER A 38 -7.30 4.14 -4.39
CA SER A 38 -6.84 5.53 -4.35
C SER A 38 -7.81 6.46 -5.07
N ASP A 39 -8.32 6.06 -6.23
CA ASP A 39 -9.28 6.85 -7.01
C ASP A 39 -10.60 6.96 -6.26
N LYS A 40 -11.08 5.87 -5.64
CA LYS A 40 -12.30 5.93 -4.83
C LYS A 40 -12.14 6.73 -3.55
N TYR A 41 -10.97 6.69 -2.92
CA TYR A 41 -10.65 7.54 -1.77
C TYR A 41 -10.79 9.03 -2.13
N LYS A 42 -10.21 9.45 -3.27
CA LYS A 42 -10.31 10.83 -3.77
C LYS A 42 -11.74 11.22 -4.09
N GLU A 43 -12.51 10.30 -4.67
CA GLU A 43 -13.93 10.53 -4.98
C GLU A 43 -14.77 10.72 -3.71
N ILE A 44 -14.60 9.86 -2.70
CA ILE A 44 -15.40 9.89 -1.47
C ILE A 44 -15.00 11.06 -0.56
N THR A 45 -13.71 11.33 -0.41
CA THR A 45 -13.20 12.34 0.55
C THR A 45 -13.00 13.71 -0.09
N GLY A 46 -12.96 13.80 -1.42
CA GLY A 46 -12.55 15.00 -2.14
C GLY A 46 -11.06 15.35 -1.98
N ILE A 47 -10.27 14.53 -1.26
CA ILE A 47 -8.84 14.78 -1.01
C ILE A 47 -8.05 14.29 -2.22
N LYS A 48 -7.76 15.20 -3.14
CA LYS A 48 -7.04 14.90 -4.40
C LYS A 48 -5.52 14.90 -4.24
N SER A 49 -5.02 15.70 -3.31
CA SER A 49 -3.61 15.91 -3.01
C SER A 49 -3.44 15.92 -1.49
N ALA A 50 -2.43 15.22 -1.01
CA ALA A 50 -2.03 15.23 0.38
C ALA A 50 -0.52 15.04 0.46
N HIS A 51 0.10 15.67 1.45
CA HIS A 51 1.46 15.34 1.79
C HIS A 51 1.49 13.88 2.26
N SER A 52 2.27 13.06 1.55
CA SER A 52 2.48 11.66 1.88
C SER A 52 3.98 11.47 1.97
N GLU A 53 4.45 11.38 3.21
CA GLU A 53 5.74 10.79 3.50
C GLU A 53 5.57 9.30 3.19
N LYS A 54 6.22 8.82 2.13
CA LYS A 54 6.43 7.38 1.93
C LYS A 54 7.83 7.05 2.43
N PRO A 55 8.06 6.89 3.74
CA PRO A 55 9.35 6.43 4.21
C PRO A 55 9.52 4.98 3.74
N ALA A 56 10.67 4.70 3.12
CA ALA A 56 11.08 3.33 2.85
C ALA A 56 11.08 2.54 4.17
N GLY A 57 10.48 1.35 4.17
CA GLY A 57 10.33 0.56 5.40
C GLY A 57 9.11 0.96 6.26
N SER A 58 8.18 1.72 5.69
CA SER A 58 6.88 1.95 6.33
C SER A 58 6.14 0.64 6.60
N MET A 59 5.26 0.66 7.61
CA MET A 59 4.38 -0.48 7.93
C MET A 59 3.53 -0.92 6.74
N LEU A 60 3.14 0.02 5.86
CA LEU A 60 2.36 -0.26 4.64
C LEU A 60 3.15 -1.10 3.64
N GLU A 61 4.40 -0.71 3.40
CA GLU A 61 5.30 -1.45 2.50
C GLU A 61 5.63 -2.83 3.09
N TRP A 62 5.95 -2.89 4.38
CA TRP A 62 6.21 -4.14 5.05
C TRP A 62 5.00 -5.10 4.98
N ALA A 63 3.80 -4.64 5.29
CA ALA A 63 2.60 -5.46 5.24
C ALA A 63 2.32 -6.03 3.84
N TYR A 64 2.52 -5.21 2.79
CA TYR A 64 2.37 -5.67 1.41
C TYR A 64 3.50 -6.61 0.99
N PHE A 65 4.77 -6.22 1.13
CA PHE A 65 5.90 -7.03 0.64
C PHE A 65 6.16 -8.30 1.45
N GLN A 66 5.84 -8.30 2.75
CA GLN A 66 6.08 -9.45 3.62
C GLN A 66 4.90 -10.42 3.64
N PHE A 67 3.66 -9.92 3.64
CA PHE A 67 2.46 -10.74 3.80
C PHE A 67 1.50 -10.72 2.61
N GLY A 68 1.77 -9.91 1.58
CA GLY A 68 0.84 -9.69 0.47
C GLY A 68 -0.42 -8.94 0.86
N VAL A 69 -0.45 -8.26 2.01
CA VAL A 69 -1.64 -7.56 2.49
C VAL A 69 -1.69 -6.15 1.89
N PRO A 70 -2.68 -5.83 1.03
CA PRO A 70 -2.82 -4.50 0.48
C PRO A 70 -3.09 -3.49 1.61
N SER A 71 -2.18 -2.53 1.78
CA SER A 71 -2.18 -1.60 2.90
C SER A 71 -2.19 -0.16 2.40
N PHE A 72 -2.97 0.69 3.06
CA PHE A 72 -3.26 2.05 2.62
C PHE A 72 -3.03 3.04 3.76
N SER A 73 -2.49 4.21 3.43
CA SER A 73 -2.51 5.36 4.33
C SER A 73 -3.53 6.37 3.82
N ALA A 74 -4.47 6.73 4.69
CA ALA A 74 -5.46 7.75 4.46
C ALA A 74 -5.05 9.00 5.24
N ASN A 75 -4.93 10.13 4.54
CA ASN A 75 -4.64 11.41 5.17
C ASN A 75 -5.96 12.03 5.64
N LEU A 76 -6.24 11.93 6.95
CA LEU A 76 -7.49 12.44 7.51
C LEU A 76 -7.60 13.96 7.40
N TRP A 77 -6.50 14.65 7.70
CA TRP A 77 -6.42 16.11 7.67
C TRP A 77 -4.99 16.55 7.34
N SER A 78 -4.89 17.42 6.33
CA SER A 78 -3.68 18.16 6.02
C SER A 78 -4.04 19.40 5.22
N LEU A 79 -3.10 20.35 5.15
CA LEU A 79 -3.20 21.46 4.24
C LEU A 79 -3.25 20.91 2.80
N ARG A 80 -4.37 21.14 2.13
CA ARG A 80 -4.58 20.67 0.75
C ARG A 80 -3.63 21.44 -0.17
N GLU A 81 -2.79 20.73 -0.92
CA GLU A 81 -2.02 21.37 -1.99
C GLU A 81 -2.99 21.71 -3.13
N GLU A 82 -2.97 22.93 -3.67
CA GLU A 82 -3.68 23.23 -4.92
C GLU A 82 -3.29 22.23 -6.02
N GLU A 83 -4.23 21.91 -6.92
CA GLU A 83 -3.98 20.96 -8.01
C GLU A 83 -2.76 21.42 -8.82
N ARG A 84 -1.65 20.69 -8.70
CA ARG A 84 -0.48 20.90 -9.55
C ARG A 84 -0.77 20.28 -10.91
N GLY A 85 -0.63 21.07 -11.98
CA GLY A 85 -0.79 20.61 -13.36
C GLY A 85 0.11 19.41 -13.71
N PRO A 86 -0.24 18.65 -14.77
CA PRO A 86 0.51 17.45 -15.14
C PRO A 86 1.99 17.78 -15.41
N GLY A 87 2.89 17.20 -14.61
CA GLY A 87 4.35 17.33 -14.77
C GLY A 87 5.12 17.97 -13.60
N ALA A 88 4.44 18.52 -12.58
CA ALA A 88 5.13 19.10 -11.43
C ALA A 88 5.71 18.03 -10.49
N LYS A 89 7.03 17.98 -10.32
CA LYS A 89 7.70 17.14 -9.32
C LYS A 89 7.42 17.67 -7.91
N ARG A 90 7.14 16.76 -6.95
CA ARG A 90 6.97 17.11 -5.52
C ARG A 90 8.29 17.66 -4.95
N PRO A 91 8.30 18.81 -4.26
CA PRO A 91 9.44 19.21 -3.45
C PRO A 91 9.55 18.24 -2.27
N GLY A 92 10.69 17.57 -2.10
CA GLY A 92 10.92 16.60 -1.03
C GLY A 92 11.01 15.14 -1.48
N ALA A 93 10.81 14.83 -2.78
CA ALA A 93 11.35 13.60 -3.33
C ALA A 93 12.88 13.73 -3.37
N LEU A 94 13.55 13.36 -2.27
CA LEU A 94 14.95 12.98 -2.29
C LEU A 94 15.08 11.84 -3.30
N SER A 95 15.34 12.22 -4.55
CA SER A 95 15.82 11.30 -5.56
C SER A 95 17.07 10.66 -4.99
N SER A 96 17.01 9.36 -4.73
CA SER A 96 18.22 8.56 -4.53
C SER A 96 19.15 8.86 -5.70
N PRO A 97 20.43 9.23 -5.47
CA PRO A 97 21.33 9.60 -6.54
C PRO A 97 21.75 8.33 -7.28
N SER A 98 20.98 7.97 -8.29
CA SER A 98 21.33 6.94 -9.26
C SER A 98 20.43 7.17 -10.47
N GLN A 99 21.04 7.47 -11.63
CA GLN A 99 20.44 7.65 -12.96
C GLN A 99 20.27 9.08 -13.50
N ALA A 100 21.06 10.07 -13.06
CA ALA A 100 21.16 11.35 -13.77
C ALA A 100 22.61 11.84 -14.01
N GLN A 101 23.59 10.93 -14.09
CA GLN A 101 25.01 11.30 -14.30
C GLN A 101 25.63 10.75 -15.60
N THR A 102 24.85 10.29 -16.57
CA THR A 102 25.44 9.70 -17.79
C THR A 102 25.21 10.51 -19.07
N GLN A 103 24.64 11.72 -19.01
CA GLN A 103 24.44 12.53 -20.24
C GLN A 103 24.97 13.97 -20.18
N GLU A 104 25.57 14.42 -19.08
CA GLU A 104 26.07 15.81 -18.96
C GLU A 104 27.60 15.94 -18.86
N ALA A 105 28.35 14.85 -19.04
CA ALA A 105 29.81 14.82 -18.90
C ALA A 105 30.60 15.24 -20.16
N ALA A 106 29.94 15.52 -21.30
CA ALA A 106 30.63 15.87 -22.55
C ALA A 106 30.58 17.37 -22.92
N ALA A 107 29.79 18.17 -22.20
CA ALA A 107 29.60 19.60 -22.48
C ALA A 107 30.29 20.53 -21.46
N SER A 108 30.73 20.00 -20.31
CA SER A 108 31.35 20.76 -19.21
C SER A 108 32.80 21.17 -19.46
N ASP A 109 33.55 20.43 -20.29
CA ASP A 109 34.99 20.65 -20.45
C ASP A 109 35.34 21.91 -21.23
N ARG A 110 34.52 22.33 -22.20
CA ARG A 110 34.77 23.57 -22.96
C ARG A 110 34.47 24.85 -22.18
N ARG A 111 33.59 24.78 -21.19
CA ARG A 111 33.16 25.94 -20.38
C ARG A 111 34.10 26.17 -19.18
N ALA A 112 34.65 25.09 -18.62
CA ALA A 112 35.69 25.15 -17.59
C ALA A 112 36.98 25.78 -18.12
N MET A 113 37.38 25.46 -19.36
CA MET A 113 38.58 26.03 -20.00
C MET A 113 38.44 27.52 -20.33
N PHE A 114 37.23 27.99 -20.64
CA PHE A 114 36.94 29.40 -20.93
C PHE A 114 36.91 30.27 -19.65
N MET A 115 36.41 29.73 -18.54
CA MET A 115 36.38 30.42 -17.25
C MET A 115 37.76 30.53 -16.58
N GLN A 116 38.71 29.65 -16.93
CA GLN A 116 40.08 29.70 -16.41
C GLN A 116 40.96 30.77 -17.10
N MET A 117 40.53 31.31 -18.24
CA MET A 117 41.24 32.38 -18.99
C MET A 117 40.85 33.80 -18.55
N MET A 118 39.84 33.99 -17.71
CA MET A 118 39.37 35.31 -17.27
C MET A 118 39.41 35.38 -15.74
N GLY A 119 40.60 35.68 -15.20
CA GLY A 119 40.79 35.91 -13.78
C GLY A 119 40.09 37.16 -13.26
N GLY A 120 39.65 37.13 -12.00
CA GLY A 120 39.27 38.35 -11.28
C GLY A 120 38.26 38.16 -10.13
N ALA A 121 38.78 37.87 -8.94
CA ALA A 121 38.27 38.20 -7.61
C ALA A 121 36.78 38.59 -7.42
N ARG A 122 36.02 37.77 -6.67
CA ARG A 122 35.15 38.27 -5.58
C ARG A 122 34.77 37.18 -4.59
N GLY A 123 34.84 37.51 -3.31
CA GLY A 123 34.81 36.59 -2.17
C GLY A 123 33.50 35.85 -1.95
N SER A 124 33.64 34.64 -1.43
CA SER A 124 32.56 33.79 -0.95
C SER A 124 32.00 34.32 0.37
N ALA A 125 30.71 34.66 0.40
CA ALA A 125 29.93 34.72 1.63
C ALA A 125 29.24 33.35 1.84
N PRO A 126 29.22 32.77 3.05
CA PRO A 126 28.59 31.48 3.28
C PRO A 126 27.09 31.62 3.59
N GLY A 127 26.29 30.68 3.07
CA GLY A 127 25.09 30.19 3.77
C GLY A 127 23.75 30.82 3.42
N ALA A 128 23.17 30.48 2.26
CA ALA A 128 21.74 30.67 1.97
C ALA A 128 21.11 29.41 1.33
N ALA A 129 21.53 28.22 1.75
CA ALA A 129 20.97 26.95 1.28
C ALA A 129 20.31 26.22 2.45
N GLY A 130 19.08 26.61 2.77
CA GLY A 130 18.30 25.98 3.84
C GLY A 130 16.90 26.55 4.07
N ARG A 131 16.57 27.75 3.54
CA ARG A 131 15.30 28.45 3.81
C ARG A 131 14.15 28.16 2.84
N SER A 132 14.23 27.19 1.92
CA SER A 132 13.28 27.15 0.79
C SER A 132 12.09 26.19 0.93
N ALA A 133 12.17 25.10 1.69
CA ALA A 133 11.07 24.11 1.75
C ALA A 133 10.06 24.39 2.88
N ASP A 134 10.55 24.71 4.09
CA ASP A 134 9.67 25.01 5.23
C ASP A 134 8.93 26.34 5.05
N THR A 135 9.62 27.39 4.59
CA THR A 135 9.02 28.72 4.39
C THR A 135 7.82 28.70 3.45
N ASP A 136 7.86 27.87 2.40
CA ASP A 136 6.75 27.70 1.46
C ASP A 136 5.54 26.97 2.09
N THR A 137 5.78 26.11 3.08
CA THR A 137 4.72 25.42 3.82
C THR A 137 4.09 26.34 4.88
N TYR A 138 4.91 27.13 5.59
CA TYR A 138 4.44 28.08 6.60
C TYR A 138 3.56 29.16 5.97
N LYS A 139 3.98 29.73 4.84
CA LYS A 139 3.19 30.72 4.11
C LYS A 139 1.81 30.19 3.75
N LYS A 140 1.70 28.96 3.24
CA LYS A 140 0.41 28.37 2.86
C LYS A 140 -0.51 28.17 4.06
N TRP A 141 0.04 27.82 5.23
CA TRP A 141 -0.75 27.72 6.45
C TRP A 141 -1.26 29.09 6.93
N LEU A 142 -0.43 30.13 6.86
CA LEU A 142 -0.85 31.50 7.17
C LEU A 142 -1.94 31.98 6.20
N ASP A 143 -1.74 31.80 4.89
CA ASP A 143 -2.74 32.15 3.87
C ASP A 143 -4.07 31.40 4.11
N TRP A 144 -4.01 30.15 4.57
CA TRP A 144 -5.18 29.35 4.90
C TRP A 144 -5.87 29.82 6.19
N ILE A 145 -5.11 30.19 7.22
CA ILE A 145 -5.64 30.78 8.47
C ILE A 145 -6.46 32.03 8.15
N ASP A 146 -5.90 32.93 7.34
CA ASP A 146 -6.52 34.20 6.99
C ASP A 146 -7.81 34.00 6.18
N LYS A 147 -7.80 33.06 5.23
CA LYS A 147 -8.92 32.81 4.32
C LYS A 147 -10.02 31.92 4.91
N ASN A 148 -9.64 30.92 5.70
CA ASN A 148 -10.50 29.79 6.04
C ASN A 148 -10.70 29.56 7.54
N ASN A 149 -9.94 30.25 8.40
CA ASN A 149 -10.02 30.06 9.85
C ASN A 149 -10.13 31.37 10.64
N ASN A 150 -10.53 32.47 9.97
CA ASN A 150 -10.76 33.78 10.58
C ASN A 150 -9.57 34.30 11.40
N GLY A 151 -8.34 34.04 10.96
CA GLY A 151 -7.14 34.47 11.69
C GLY A 151 -6.77 33.62 12.91
N LYS A 152 -7.57 32.60 13.27
CA LYS A 152 -7.31 31.73 14.43
C LYS A 152 -6.27 30.66 14.10
N GLY A 153 -5.43 30.28 15.05
CA GLY A 153 -4.40 29.25 14.86
C GLY A 153 -2.97 29.79 14.73
N PHE A 154 -2.78 31.10 14.74
CA PHE A 154 -1.45 31.74 14.82
C PHE A 154 -1.51 32.90 15.80
N VAL A 155 -0.61 32.89 16.77
CA VAL A 155 -0.43 33.94 17.78
C VAL A 155 0.68 34.86 17.29
N GLU A 156 0.41 36.15 17.20
CA GLU A 156 1.44 37.14 16.85
C GLU A 156 2.58 37.12 17.87
N TRP A 157 3.82 37.25 17.38
CA TRP A 157 5.00 37.28 18.25
C TRP A 157 4.96 38.52 19.14
N ALA A 158 5.09 38.31 20.45
CA ALA A 158 5.13 39.36 21.45
C ALA A 158 6.31 39.17 22.41
N PRO A 159 6.95 40.25 22.89
CA PRO A 159 7.97 40.17 23.93
C PRO A 159 7.43 39.58 25.24
N PHE A 160 8.26 38.78 25.91
CA PHE A 160 7.96 38.09 27.15
C PHE A 160 9.22 37.92 28.00
N GLU A 161 9.11 38.16 29.30
CA GLU A 161 10.21 37.96 30.25
C GLU A 161 10.10 36.58 30.89
N HIS A 162 10.99 35.66 30.53
CA HIS A 162 11.01 34.30 31.04
C HIS A 162 11.97 34.16 32.23
N GLU A 163 11.51 33.56 33.34
CA GLU A 163 12.23 33.49 34.62
C GLU A 163 13.68 32.99 34.54
N GLN A 164 13.99 32.06 33.62
CA GLN A 164 15.33 31.50 33.42
C GLN A 164 16.08 32.05 32.21
N LEU A 165 15.36 32.60 31.21
CA LEU A 165 15.93 32.93 29.90
C LEU A 165 16.03 34.44 29.66
N GLY A 166 15.40 35.27 30.50
CA GLY A 166 15.29 36.71 30.30
C GLY A 166 14.31 37.05 29.17
N GLU A 167 14.61 38.12 28.44
CA GLU A 167 13.80 38.64 27.35
C GLU A 167 13.75 37.65 26.17
N VAL A 168 12.55 37.16 25.86
CA VAL A 168 12.26 36.26 24.74
C VAL A 168 11.00 36.71 24.00
N GLU A 169 10.77 36.21 22.79
CA GLU A 169 9.49 36.40 22.10
C GLU A 169 8.66 35.11 22.19
N ILE A 170 7.35 35.25 22.40
CA ILE A 170 6.39 34.15 22.38
C ILE A 170 5.35 34.38 21.29
N GLY A 171 5.07 33.35 20.50
CA GLY A 171 4.16 33.41 19.37
C GLY A 171 4.29 32.21 18.45
N GLY A 172 3.68 32.31 17.26
CA GLY A 172 3.69 31.26 16.25
C GLY A 172 2.38 30.48 16.15
N PHE A 173 2.42 29.32 15.48
CA PHE A 173 1.22 28.49 15.35
C PHE A 173 0.76 27.97 16.71
N GLU A 174 -0.55 28.00 16.93
CA GLU A 174 -1.15 27.34 18.09
C GLU A 174 -0.77 25.85 18.12
N PRO A 175 -0.54 25.27 19.31
CA PRO A 175 -0.25 23.86 19.44
C PRO A 175 -1.26 22.99 18.68
N TYR A 176 -0.74 22.01 17.94
CA TYR A 176 -1.52 21.04 17.15
C TYR A 176 -2.36 21.59 15.99
N PHE A 177 -2.36 22.90 15.74
CA PHE A 177 -3.16 23.50 14.67
C PHE A 177 -2.95 22.85 13.28
N ARG A 178 -1.71 22.48 12.98
CA ARG A 178 -1.33 21.88 11.69
C ARG A 178 -1.67 20.39 11.56
N VAL A 179 -2.08 19.73 12.64
CA VAL A 179 -2.39 18.29 12.67
C VAL A 179 -3.83 18.00 13.09
N ASN A 180 -4.50 18.95 13.75
CA ASN A 180 -5.91 18.84 14.10
C ASN A 180 -6.77 19.67 13.14
N PRO A 181 -7.84 19.10 12.57
CA PRO A 181 -8.80 19.87 11.81
C PRO A 181 -9.57 20.86 12.71
N PRO A 182 -10.05 21.99 12.17
CA PRO A 182 -11.03 22.81 12.86
C PRO A 182 -12.25 21.99 13.26
N ALA A 183 -12.81 22.26 14.45
CA ALA A 183 -13.91 21.49 15.02
C ALA A 183 -15.12 21.36 14.08
N GLU A 184 -15.42 22.43 13.32
CA GLU A 184 -16.52 22.48 12.36
C GLU A 184 -16.37 21.47 11.21
N LYS A 185 -15.13 21.08 10.85
CA LYS A 185 -14.85 20.12 9.77
C LYS A 185 -14.91 18.66 10.23
N ILE A 186 -14.89 18.41 11.54
CA ILE A 186 -14.83 17.05 12.10
C ILE A 186 -16.00 16.18 11.61
N PRO A 187 -17.28 16.62 11.64
CA PRO A 187 -18.39 15.77 11.21
C PRO A 187 -18.30 15.33 9.73
N GLU A 188 -17.89 16.24 8.85
CA GLU A 188 -17.70 15.94 7.41
C GLU A 188 -16.56 14.93 7.21
N LEU A 189 -15.43 15.14 7.89
CA LEU A 189 -14.27 14.25 7.81
C LEU A 189 -14.60 12.85 8.34
N ILE A 190 -15.32 12.74 9.45
CA ILE A 190 -15.79 11.46 10.00
C ILE A 190 -16.64 10.76 8.93
N LYS A 191 -17.66 11.43 8.40
CA LYS A 191 -18.55 10.84 7.42
C LYS A 191 -17.78 10.32 6.20
N SER A 192 -16.94 11.14 5.58
CA SER A 192 -16.21 10.73 4.37
C SER A 192 -15.25 9.58 4.61
N HIS A 193 -14.57 9.55 5.75
CA HIS A 193 -13.62 8.48 6.07
C HIS A 193 -14.32 7.19 6.51
N SER A 194 -15.47 7.28 7.19
CA SER A 194 -16.32 6.13 7.47
C SER A 194 -16.86 5.52 6.17
N ASP A 195 -17.35 6.33 5.25
CA ASP A 195 -17.82 5.87 3.92
C ASP A 195 -16.69 5.16 3.16
N PHE A 196 -15.47 5.71 3.21
CA PHE A 196 -14.30 5.07 2.60
C PHE A 196 -13.91 3.75 3.28
N ALA A 197 -13.93 3.70 4.61
CA ALA A 197 -13.63 2.48 5.36
C ALA A 197 -14.61 1.35 5.03
N LEU A 198 -15.90 1.67 4.92
CA LEU A 198 -16.94 0.73 4.48
C LEU A 198 -16.73 0.28 3.03
N TYR A 199 -16.40 1.22 2.13
CA TYR A 199 -16.04 0.88 0.76
C TYR A 199 -14.87 -0.11 0.73
N LEU A 200 -13.77 0.17 1.43
CA LEU A 200 -12.59 -0.70 1.46
C LEU A 200 -12.92 -2.08 2.02
N ALA A 201 -13.70 -2.15 3.10
CA ALA A 201 -14.16 -3.41 3.68
C ALA A 201 -15.02 -4.24 2.70
N SER A 202 -15.76 -3.59 1.80
CA SER A 202 -16.55 -4.29 0.77
C SER A 202 -15.73 -4.77 -0.44
N GLN A 203 -14.45 -4.40 -0.56
CA GLN A 203 -13.62 -4.79 -1.70
C GLN A 203 -13.01 -6.19 -1.57
N PHE A 204 -12.83 -6.68 -0.34
CA PHE A 204 -12.17 -7.95 -0.07
C PHE A 204 -12.80 -9.11 -0.84
N ALA A 205 -11.99 -10.14 -1.09
CA ALA A 205 -12.48 -11.36 -1.71
C ALA A 205 -13.67 -11.94 -0.93
N HIS A 206 -14.62 -12.51 -1.65
CA HIS A 206 -15.76 -13.16 -1.05
C HIS A 206 -16.04 -14.46 -1.82
N ILE A 207 -15.45 -15.54 -1.32
CA ILE A 207 -15.53 -16.88 -1.89
C ILE A 207 -16.83 -17.51 -1.46
N VAL A 208 -17.71 -17.72 -2.43
CA VAL A 208 -18.99 -18.37 -2.21
C VAL A 208 -18.98 -19.71 -2.94
N MET A 209 -19.44 -20.74 -2.24
CA MET A 209 -19.74 -22.04 -2.84
C MET A 209 -21.13 -21.98 -3.47
N GLU A 210 -21.24 -22.21 -4.78
CA GLU A 210 -22.53 -22.40 -5.42
C GLU A 210 -23.17 -23.72 -4.97
N LYS A 211 -24.49 -23.83 -5.17
CA LYS A 211 -25.22 -25.06 -4.89
C LYS A 211 -24.57 -26.24 -5.62
N PRO A 212 -24.16 -27.30 -4.92
CA PRO A 212 -23.52 -28.44 -5.56
C PRO A 212 -24.46 -29.13 -6.55
N ARG A 213 -23.91 -29.55 -7.68
CA ARG A 213 -24.64 -30.21 -8.78
C ARG A 213 -24.29 -31.69 -8.79
N ILE A 214 -25.30 -32.54 -8.77
CA ILE A 214 -25.13 -34.00 -8.82
C ILE A 214 -25.65 -34.50 -10.17
N LYS A 215 -24.86 -35.35 -10.82
CA LYS A 215 -25.24 -36.07 -12.03
C LYS A 215 -24.98 -37.55 -11.84
N LYS A 216 -26.01 -38.37 -11.97
CA LYS A 216 -25.87 -39.83 -11.98
C LYS A 216 -25.28 -40.27 -13.33
N LEU A 217 -24.12 -40.94 -13.30
CA LEU A 217 -23.44 -41.42 -14.51
C LEU A 217 -23.81 -42.88 -14.82
N SER A 218 -23.96 -43.72 -13.79
CA SER A 218 -24.38 -45.11 -13.93
C SER A 218 -24.99 -45.64 -12.62
N SER A 219 -25.32 -46.94 -12.58
CA SER A 219 -25.74 -47.60 -11.35
C SER A 219 -24.61 -47.59 -10.31
N GLY A 220 -24.71 -46.67 -9.35
CA GLY A 220 -23.75 -46.56 -8.25
C GLY A 220 -22.58 -45.62 -8.50
N LEU A 221 -22.56 -44.86 -9.61
CA LEU A 221 -21.56 -43.84 -9.90
C LEU A 221 -22.21 -42.45 -10.07
N PHE A 222 -21.76 -41.50 -9.27
CA PHE A 222 -22.23 -40.12 -9.26
C PHE A 222 -21.09 -39.16 -9.53
N GLU A 223 -21.35 -38.15 -10.35
CA GLU A 223 -20.52 -36.95 -10.48
C GLU A 223 -21.09 -35.87 -9.57
N LEU A 224 -20.29 -35.38 -8.65
CA LEU A 224 -20.60 -34.24 -7.79
C LEU A 224 -19.69 -33.09 -8.20
N LYS A 225 -20.29 -32.00 -8.67
CA LYS A 225 -19.59 -30.78 -9.07
C LYS A 225 -19.94 -29.62 -8.13
N VAL A 226 -18.93 -28.89 -7.70
CA VAL A 226 -19.05 -27.66 -6.93
C VAL A 226 -18.30 -26.55 -7.66
N THR A 227 -18.92 -25.38 -7.73
CA THR A 227 -18.28 -24.18 -8.28
C THR A 227 -18.06 -23.18 -7.14
N LEU A 228 -16.83 -22.73 -6.98
CA LEU A 228 -16.48 -21.62 -6.11
C LEU A 228 -16.46 -20.34 -6.96
N HIS A 229 -17.02 -19.25 -6.45
CA HIS A 229 -17.03 -17.95 -7.13
C HIS A 229 -16.49 -16.87 -6.19
N ASN A 230 -15.56 -16.03 -6.65
CA ASN A 230 -15.14 -14.84 -5.91
C ASN A 230 -16.02 -13.63 -6.26
N LYS A 231 -17.01 -13.34 -5.41
CA LYS A 231 -17.94 -12.20 -5.59
C LYS A 231 -17.34 -10.86 -5.15
N GLY A 232 -16.13 -10.87 -4.58
CA GLY A 232 -15.40 -9.68 -4.18
C GLY A 232 -14.79 -8.91 -5.35
N LYS A 233 -14.20 -7.75 -5.06
CA LYS A 233 -13.49 -6.91 -6.05
C LYS A 233 -11.98 -7.13 -6.03
N PHE A 234 -11.47 -7.75 -4.97
CA PHE A 234 -10.08 -8.14 -4.82
C PHE A 234 -9.89 -9.63 -5.08
N PRO A 235 -8.69 -10.05 -5.52
CA PRO A 235 -8.35 -11.46 -5.60
C PRO A 235 -8.32 -12.04 -4.18
N TYR A 236 -8.51 -13.36 -4.06
CA TYR A 236 -8.35 -14.03 -2.77
C TYR A 236 -6.94 -13.86 -2.20
N VAL A 237 -5.93 -13.86 -3.08
CA VAL A 237 -4.52 -13.62 -2.74
C VAL A 237 -3.96 -12.63 -3.76
N THR A 238 -3.31 -11.56 -3.29
CA THR A 238 -2.56 -10.65 -4.16
C THR A 238 -1.40 -11.36 -4.86
N ALA A 239 -0.91 -10.84 -5.97
CA ALA A 239 0.28 -11.39 -6.63
C ALA A 239 1.48 -11.47 -5.66
N MET A 240 1.62 -10.47 -4.78
CA MET A 240 2.64 -10.51 -3.73
C MET A 240 2.38 -11.60 -2.69
N GLY A 241 1.13 -11.78 -2.24
CA GLY A 241 0.77 -12.84 -1.29
C GLY A 241 1.01 -14.24 -1.83
N GLN A 242 0.85 -14.45 -3.14
CA GLN A 242 1.20 -15.71 -3.80
C GLN A 242 2.71 -15.95 -3.75
N ARG A 243 3.51 -14.90 -3.96
CA ARG A 243 4.96 -14.98 -3.92
C ARG A 243 5.48 -15.26 -2.50
N THR A 244 4.94 -14.61 -1.49
CA THR A 244 5.36 -14.78 -0.10
C THR A 244 4.79 -16.03 0.56
N ARG A 245 3.72 -16.62 -0.03
CA ARG A 245 2.98 -17.78 0.51
C ARG A 245 2.48 -17.55 1.93
N SER A 246 2.23 -16.30 2.30
CA SER A 246 1.80 -15.93 3.65
C SER A 246 0.30 -16.12 3.87
N ILE A 247 -0.48 -16.24 2.80
CA ILE A 247 -1.93 -16.42 2.86
C ILE A 247 -2.28 -17.90 2.70
N ASN A 248 -3.13 -18.41 3.59
CA ASN A 248 -3.64 -19.77 3.52
C ASN A 248 -4.52 -19.97 2.27
N SER A 249 -4.33 -21.10 1.58
CA SER A 249 -5.18 -21.53 0.48
C SER A 249 -6.65 -21.64 0.87
N ILE A 250 -7.54 -21.53 -0.11
CA ILE A 250 -8.93 -21.94 0.00
C ILE A 250 -8.95 -23.47 0.07
N LEU A 251 -9.59 -23.99 1.10
CA LEU A 251 -9.71 -25.41 1.36
C LEU A 251 -11.13 -25.88 1.01
N VAL A 252 -11.24 -26.93 0.22
CA VAL A 252 -12.49 -27.65 -0.01
C VAL A 252 -12.32 -29.10 0.37
N GLU A 253 -13.11 -29.55 1.33
CA GLU A 253 -13.10 -30.91 1.83
C GLU A 253 -14.44 -31.58 1.54
N ILE A 254 -14.38 -32.86 1.19
CA ILE A 254 -15.56 -33.72 1.06
C ILE A 254 -15.47 -34.88 2.05
N THR A 255 -16.55 -35.03 2.83
CA THR A 255 -16.76 -36.13 3.76
C THR A 255 -17.92 -36.98 3.25
N LEU A 256 -17.69 -38.27 3.12
CA LEU A 256 -18.72 -39.22 2.68
C LEU A 256 -19.34 -39.88 3.91
N GLU A 257 -20.64 -40.17 3.87
CA GLU A 257 -21.31 -40.98 4.88
C GLU A 257 -20.58 -42.34 5.05
N GLU A 258 -20.51 -42.84 6.28
CA GLU A 258 -19.89 -44.13 6.57
C GLU A 258 -20.71 -45.27 5.94
N ASP A 259 -20.23 -45.83 4.84
CA ASP A 259 -20.82 -46.98 4.17
C ASP A 259 -19.73 -47.79 3.45
N LYS A 260 -19.80 -49.13 3.54
CA LYS A 260 -18.83 -50.03 2.90
C LYS A 260 -18.84 -49.95 1.38
N ASN A 261 -19.97 -49.53 0.80
CA ASN A 261 -20.17 -49.41 -0.64
C ASN A 261 -20.01 -47.97 -1.13
N MET A 262 -19.57 -47.05 -0.26
CA MET A 262 -19.33 -45.66 -0.62
C MET A 262 -17.84 -45.31 -0.61
N SER A 263 -17.33 -44.85 -1.75
CA SER A 263 -15.93 -44.49 -1.88
C SER A 263 -15.72 -43.40 -2.92
N LEU A 264 -14.61 -42.66 -2.77
CA LEU A 264 -14.20 -41.68 -3.76
C LEU A 264 -13.45 -42.41 -4.88
N PHE A 265 -14.02 -42.41 -6.08
CA PHE A 265 -13.42 -43.02 -7.27
C PHE A 265 -12.50 -42.05 -8.01
N GLY A 266 -12.86 -40.76 -8.04
CA GLY A 266 -12.09 -39.72 -8.72
C GLY A 266 -12.17 -38.38 -8.00
N GLY A 267 -11.08 -37.61 -8.07
CA GLY A 267 -10.89 -36.38 -7.31
C GLY A 267 -10.17 -36.61 -5.98
N SER A 268 -10.05 -35.56 -5.17
CA SER A 268 -9.34 -35.59 -3.89
C SER A 268 -10.28 -35.24 -2.74
N ARG A 269 -10.17 -35.94 -1.60
CA ARG A 269 -10.96 -35.63 -0.40
C ARG A 269 -10.75 -34.20 0.10
N ARG A 270 -9.55 -33.67 -0.16
CA ARG A 270 -9.13 -32.32 0.14
C ARG A 270 -8.55 -31.68 -1.11
N VAL A 271 -9.06 -30.51 -1.46
CA VAL A 271 -8.58 -29.69 -2.57
C VAL A 271 -8.16 -28.34 -2.02
N ASP A 272 -6.89 -28.01 -2.20
CA ASP A 272 -6.34 -26.70 -1.83
C ASP A 272 -6.23 -25.86 -3.11
N THR A 273 -6.92 -24.72 -3.16
CA THR A 273 -6.79 -23.76 -4.28
C THR A 273 -6.27 -22.43 -3.78
N THR A 274 -5.26 -21.90 -4.46
CA THR A 274 -4.47 -20.78 -3.92
C THR A 274 -5.06 -19.42 -4.24
N ASN A 275 -5.73 -19.24 -5.38
CA ASN A 275 -6.29 -17.94 -5.74
C ASN A 275 -7.49 -18.06 -6.69
N ILE A 276 -8.44 -17.15 -6.50
CA ILE A 276 -9.55 -16.91 -7.41
C ILE A 276 -9.60 -15.39 -7.62
N GLU A 277 -9.38 -14.97 -8.86
CA GLU A 277 -9.43 -13.55 -9.27
C GLU A 277 -10.83 -12.95 -9.02
N PRO A 278 -10.96 -11.61 -8.98
CA PRO A 278 -12.27 -10.96 -8.87
C PRO A 278 -13.24 -11.42 -9.97
N GLY A 279 -14.43 -11.91 -9.60
CA GLY A 279 -15.41 -12.48 -10.53
C GLY A 279 -14.99 -13.81 -11.16
N GLY A 280 -13.86 -14.37 -10.74
CA GLY A 280 -13.36 -15.65 -11.19
C GLY A 280 -14.11 -16.82 -10.55
N GLU A 281 -14.04 -17.97 -11.22
CA GLU A 281 -14.66 -19.21 -10.78
C GLU A 281 -13.66 -20.35 -10.75
N LYS A 282 -13.88 -21.30 -9.84
CA LYS A 282 -13.12 -22.54 -9.76
C LYS A 282 -14.07 -23.71 -9.60
N GLU A 283 -14.11 -24.58 -10.60
CA GLU A 283 -14.86 -25.83 -10.53
C GLU A 283 -14.02 -26.93 -9.86
N ILE A 284 -14.68 -27.71 -9.01
CA ILE A 284 -14.15 -28.91 -8.36
C ILE A 284 -15.15 -30.04 -8.64
N THR A 285 -14.64 -31.19 -9.06
CA THR A 285 -15.47 -32.35 -9.42
C THR A 285 -14.96 -33.59 -8.72
N TRP A 286 -15.91 -34.37 -8.19
CA TRP A 286 -15.67 -35.67 -7.59
C TRP A 286 -16.49 -36.73 -8.31
N LEU A 287 -15.89 -37.90 -8.50
CA LEU A 287 -16.58 -39.12 -8.91
C LEU A 287 -16.72 -40.01 -7.70
N ILE A 288 -17.95 -40.33 -7.32
CA ILE A 288 -18.27 -41.02 -6.08
C ILE A 288 -18.98 -42.33 -6.45
N LEU A 289 -18.43 -43.45 -5.98
CA LEU A 289 -19.14 -44.71 -5.97
C LEU A 289 -20.02 -44.73 -4.73
N SER A 290 -21.32 -44.93 -4.89
CA SER A 290 -22.26 -44.92 -3.76
C SER A 290 -23.61 -45.55 -4.12
N PRO A 291 -24.30 -46.22 -3.18
CA PRO A 291 -25.73 -46.48 -3.30
C PRO A 291 -26.54 -45.16 -3.42
N SER A 292 -27.69 -45.21 -4.08
CA SER A 292 -28.58 -44.05 -4.14
C SER A 292 -29.15 -43.72 -2.76
N GLY A 293 -29.30 -42.43 -2.44
CA GLY A 293 -29.85 -41.93 -1.18
C GLY A 293 -28.81 -41.62 -0.09
N LYS A 294 -27.53 -41.84 -0.36
CA LYS A 294 -26.42 -41.59 0.58
C LYS A 294 -25.96 -40.14 0.60
N LYS A 295 -25.44 -39.69 1.74
CA LYS A 295 -25.03 -38.30 1.96
C LYS A 295 -23.54 -38.07 1.67
N ALA A 296 -23.23 -36.88 1.16
CA ALA A 296 -21.90 -36.32 1.11
C ALA A 296 -21.92 -34.88 1.63
N ASP A 297 -21.02 -34.56 2.55
CA ASP A 297 -20.86 -33.24 3.14
C ASP A 297 -19.65 -32.55 2.52
N ILE A 298 -19.81 -31.30 2.12
CA ILE A 298 -18.79 -30.46 1.52
C ILE A 298 -18.52 -29.30 2.47
N ARG A 299 -17.26 -29.09 2.81
CA ARG A 299 -16.80 -27.98 3.64
C ARG A 299 -15.90 -27.07 2.80
N LEU A 300 -16.29 -25.82 2.65
CA LEU A 300 -15.45 -24.74 2.14
C LEU A 300 -14.85 -23.98 3.33
N TRP A 301 -13.55 -23.74 3.32
CA TRP A 301 -12.86 -22.86 4.26
C TRP A 301 -11.95 -21.88 3.52
N ALA A 302 -12.34 -20.61 3.53
CA ALA A 302 -11.65 -19.50 2.89
C ALA A 302 -11.45 -18.38 3.93
N ARG A 303 -10.39 -18.48 4.74
CA ARG A 303 -10.13 -17.60 5.90
C ARG A 303 -10.22 -16.11 5.57
N ASN A 304 -9.64 -15.70 4.44
CA ASN A 304 -9.57 -14.29 4.02
C ASN A 304 -10.70 -13.90 3.04
N GLY A 305 -11.68 -14.77 2.84
CA GLY A 305 -12.65 -14.63 1.77
C GLY A 305 -14.03 -15.19 2.09
N GLY A 306 -14.57 -14.94 3.27
CA GLY A 306 -15.95 -15.37 3.64
C GLY A 306 -16.03 -16.45 4.71
N GLY A 307 -14.89 -17.00 5.15
CA GLY A 307 -14.83 -17.90 6.31
C GLY A 307 -15.19 -19.34 5.95
N GLU A 308 -16.07 -19.97 6.74
CA GLU A 308 -16.44 -21.38 6.59
C GLU A 308 -17.87 -21.52 6.09
N THR A 309 -18.09 -22.42 5.13
CA THR A 309 -19.41 -22.81 4.64
C THR A 309 -19.50 -24.32 4.54
N LYS A 310 -20.65 -24.90 4.92
CA LYS A 310 -20.90 -26.34 4.85
C LYS A 310 -22.17 -26.58 4.04
N GLU A 311 -22.12 -27.54 3.13
CA GLU A 311 -23.25 -27.99 2.33
C GLU A 311 -23.36 -29.51 2.41
N SER A 312 -24.56 -30.02 2.56
CA SER A 312 -24.84 -31.46 2.58
C SER A 312 -25.69 -31.83 1.38
N VAL A 313 -25.27 -32.85 0.65
CA VAL A 313 -26.00 -33.33 -0.52
C VAL A 313 -26.34 -34.80 -0.42
N VAL A 314 -27.45 -35.19 -1.05
CA VAL A 314 -27.90 -36.59 -1.14
C VAL A 314 -27.71 -37.06 -2.58
N LEU A 315 -26.92 -38.11 -2.78
CA LEU A 315 -26.62 -38.67 -4.09
C LEU A 315 -27.84 -39.44 -4.61
N ARG A 316 -28.59 -38.87 -5.56
CA ARG A 316 -29.82 -39.46 -6.13
C ARG A 316 -29.73 -39.59 -7.64
#